data_AF-A0A1B6KY39-F1
#
_entry.id   AF-A0A1B6KY39-F1
#
_cell.length_a   1.000
_cell.length_b   1.000
_cell.length_c   1.000
_cell.angle_alpha   90.00
_cell.angle_beta   90.00
_cell.angle_gamma   90.00
#
_symmetry.space_group_name_H-M   'P 1'
#
loop_
_entity.id
_entity.type
_entity.pdbx_description
1 polymer ?
#
loop_
_entity_poly.entity_id
_entity_poly.type
_entity_poly.pdbx_seq_one_letter_code
_entity_poly.pdbx_strand_id
1 'polypeptide(L)'
;MTSLGEGGTLFSLESEEGDEVSVALKQLLSRPQDEELMDQAKATGRQLFADLAPEARKQRIDAVMAKLKSAMDEESETHMKLAREEQASTSSESRARAAFLLGKSEEKLHALTVLMLHCCAGLQDSHDNTLTLSLPN
;
A
#
# COMPACT_ATOMS: atom_id res chain seq x y z
N MET A 1 33.32 11.08 2.38
CA MET A 1 32.59 10.45 3.52
C MET A 1 31.12 10.73 3.29
N THR A 2 30.42 9.76 2.71
CA THR A 2 29.00 9.87 2.36
C THR A 2 28.18 9.75 3.64
N SER A 3 27.58 10.87 4.06
CA SER A 3 26.63 10.92 5.16
C SER A 3 25.35 10.21 4.71
N LEU A 4 25.24 8.93 5.10
CA LEU A 4 24.03 8.12 4.95
C LEU A 4 23.06 8.56 6.07
N GLY A 5 22.46 9.72 5.88
CA GLY A 5 21.52 10.33 6.81
C GLY A 5 20.21 10.64 6.10
N GLU A 6 19.58 9.62 5.52
CA GLU A 6 18.21 9.75 5.04
C GLU A 6 17.52 8.39 5.16
N GLY A 7 17.41 7.90 6.40
CA GLY A 7 16.39 6.93 6.78
C GLY A 7 15.03 7.62 6.78
N GLY A 8 14.66 8.23 5.66
CA GLY A 8 13.32 8.78 5.47
C GLY A 8 12.36 7.61 5.60
N THR A 9 11.42 7.70 6.53
CA THR A 9 10.27 6.82 6.59
C THR A 9 9.58 6.90 5.23
N LEU A 10 9.85 5.93 4.37
CA LEU A 10 9.31 5.85 3.02
C LEU A 10 7.77 5.95 3.01
N PHE A 11 7.17 5.57 4.14
CA PHE A 11 5.76 5.75 4.48
C PHE A 11 5.63 6.50 5.81
N SER A 12 5.46 7.82 5.76
CA SER A 12 5.02 8.58 6.93
C SER A 12 3.50 8.44 7.06
N LEU A 13 3.02 7.41 7.77
CA LEU A 13 1.60 7.32 8.18
C LEU A 13 1.37 8.02 9.55
N GLU A 14 2.23 8.98 9.91
CA GLU A 14 2.19 9.70 11.19
C GLU A 14 1.05 10.74 11.29
N SER A 15 0.46 11.15 10.16
CA SER A 15 -0.61 12.15 10.16
C SER A 15 -1.98 11.53 10.41
N GLU A 16 -2.72 12.02 11.40
CA GLU A 16 -4.15 11.69 11.65
C GLU A 16 -5.09 12.22 10.55
N GLU A 17 -4.58 13.07 9.66
CA GLU A 17 -5.32 13.70 8.58
C GLU A 17 -5.29 12.83 7.33
N GLY A 18 -6.29 11.94 7.18
CA GLY A 18 -6.94 11.52 5.92
C GLY A 18 -6.13 10.98 4.72
N ASP A 19 -4.99 11.58 4.37
CA ASP A 19 -4.29 11.48 3.08
C ASP A 19 -3.01 10.63 3.12
N GLU A 20 -2.73 9.99 4.25
CA GLU A 20 -1.55 9.13 4.43
C GLU A 20 -1.45 8.01 3.37
N VAL A 21 -2.59 7.41 3.01
CA VAL A 21 -2.69 6.35 1.99
C VAL A 21 -2.44 6.92 0.60
N SER A 22 -2.95 8.10 0.30
CA SER A 22 -2.75 8.78 -0.98
C SER A 22 -1.29 9.18 -1.19
N VAL A 23 -0.63 9.69 -0.14
CA VAL A 23 0.79 10.05 -0.17
C VAL A 23 1.65 8.82 -0.38
N ALA A 24 1.40 7.77 0.41
CA ALA A 24 2.04 6.47 0.29
C ALA A 24 1.92 5.89 -1.13
N LEU A 25 0.70 5.93 -1.68
CA LEU A 25 0.40 5.48 -3.03
C LEU A 25 1.18 6.28 -4.08
N LYS A 26 1.23 7.61 -3.97
CA LYS A 26 1.99 8.46 -4.91
C LYS A 26 3.50 8.23 -4.86
N GLN A 27 4.05 7.95 -3.68
CA GLN A 27 5.47 7.60 -3.51
C GLN A 27 5.78 6.27 -4.23
N LEU A 28 4.93 5.26 -4.03
CA LEU A 28 5.06 3.95 -4.68
C LEU A 28 4.96 4.04 -6.21
N LEU A 29 3.98 4.79 -6.71
CA LEU A 29 3.82 5.06 -8.14
C LEU A 29 4.98 5.84 -8.77
N SER A 30 5.71 6.61 -7.96
CA SER A 30 6.89 7.35 -8.44
C SER A 30 8.12 6.45 -8.58
N ARG A 31 8.12 5.26 -7.95
CA ARG A 31 9.23 4.31 -7.93
C ARG A 31 8.76 2.84 -8.05
N PRO A 32 8.12 2.44 -9.16
CA PRO A 32 7.52 1.11 -9.30
C PRO A 32 8.51 -0.06 -9.47
N GLN A 33 9.80 0.18 -9.72
CA GLN A 33 10.80 -0.85 -10.04
C GLN A 33 11.82 -1.12 -8.91
N ASP A 34 11.56 -0.57 -7.73
CA ASP A 34 12.53 -0.57 -6.65
C ASP A 34 12.19 -1.72 -5.69
N GLU A 35 12.81 -2.89 -5.88
CA GLU A 35 12.62 -4.05 -4.98
C GLU A 35 13.03 -3.70 -3.53
N GLU A 36 14.03 -2.83 -3.38
CA GLU A 36 14.47 -2.30 -2.08
C GLU A 36 13.38 -1.44 -1.42
N LEU A 37 12.54 -0.76 -2.21
CA LEU A 37 11.37 -0.02 -1.74
C LEU A 37 10.35 -0.95 -1.08
N MET A 38 10.09 -2.15 -1.64
CA MET A 38 9.19 -3.13 -0.98
C MET A 38 9.74 -3.62 0.35
N ASP A 39 11.05 -3.90 0.42
CA ASP A 39 11.69 -4.37 1.65
C ASP A 39 11.75 -3.25 2.72
N GLN A 40 12.10 -2.03 2.32
CA GLN A 40 12.01 -0.84 3.16
C GLN A 40 10.60 -0.62 3.68
N ALA A 41 9.61 -0.71 2.80
CA ALA A 41 8.22 -0.52 3.17
C ALA A 41 7.79 -1.55 4.23
N LYS A 42 8.25 -2.80 4.11
CA LYS A 42 7.97 -3.88 5.06
C LYS A 42 8.67 -3.69 6.40
N ALA A 43 9.90 -3.19 6.38
CA ALA A 43 10.63 -2.81 7.59
C ALA A 43 9.96 -1.61 8.28
N THR A 44 9.56 -0.60 7.51
CA THR A 44 8.92 0.62 8.00
C THR A 44 7.56 0.32 8.61
N GLY A 45 6.71 -0.47 7.95
CA GLY A 45 5.40 -0.87 8.48
C GLY A 45 5.52 -1.58 9.84
N ARG A 46 6.53 -2.43 10.03
CA ARG A 46 6.81 -3.05 11.33
C ARG A 46 7.19 -2.02 12.39
N GLN A 47 8.14 -1.13 12.09
CA GLN A 47 8.60 -0.11 13.04
C GLN A 47 7.52 0.92 13.38
N LEU A 48 6.72 1.34 12.39
CA LEU A 48 5.68 2.35 12.54
C LEU A 48 4.58 1.90 13.51
N PHE A 49 4.27 0.60 13.48
CA PHE A 49 3.29 -0.01 14.36
C PHE A 49 3.91 -0.52 15.67
N ALA A 50 5.23 -0.78 15.71
CA ALA A 50 5.94 -1.35 16.86
C ALA A 50 5.76 -0.55 18.15
N ASP A 51 5.71 0.79 18.08
CA ASP A 51 5.58 1.68 19.23
C ASP A 51 4.13 1.77 19.76
N LEU A 52 3.14 1.41 18.94
CA LEU A 52 1.73 1.39 19.35
C LEU A 52 1.39 0.12 20.14
N ALA A 53 0.55 0.31 21.18
CA ALA A 53 -0.08 -0.79 21.92
C ALA A 53 -0.84 -1.73 20.98
N PRO A 54 -0.90 -3.05 21.25
CA PRO A 54 -1.47 -4.04 20.33
C PRO A 54 -2.92 -3.73 19.92
N GLU A 55 -3.72 -3.19 20.83
CA GLU A 55 -5.09 -2.75 20.55
C GLU A 55 -5.14 -1.52 19.62
N ALA A 56 -4.38 -0.47 19.94
CA ALA A 56 -4.32 0.76 19.14
C ALA A 56 -3.75 0.48 17.75
N ARG A 57 -2.74 -0.39 17.68
CA ARG A 57 -2.12 -0.88 16.45
C ARG A 57 -3.13 -1.58 15.55
N LYS A 58 -3.90 -2.54 16.10
CA LYS A 58 -4.94 -3.23 15.36
C LYS A 58 -5.99 -2.25 14.84
N GLN A 59 -6.47 -1.33 15.68
CA GLN A 59 -7.43 -0.31 15.27
C GLN A 59 -6.89 0.57 14.14
N ARG A 60 -5.62 0.99 14.24
CA ARG A 60 -4.97 1.80 13.20
C ARG A 60 -4.84 1.03 11.90
N ILE A 61 -4.37 -0.21 11.94
CA ILE A 61 -4.22 -1.06 10.76
C ILE A 61 -5.59 -1.33 10.14
N ASP A 62 -6.62 -1.61 10.93
CA ASP A 62 -7.97 -1.85 10.43
C ASP A 62 -8.54 -0.61 9.73
N ALA A 63 -8.32 0.59 10.29
CA ALA A 63 -8.70 1.85 9.66
C ALA A 63 -7.97 2.09 8.34
N VAL A 64 -6.66 1.85 8.28
CA VAL A 64 -5.86 1.98 7.04
C VAL A 64 -6.28 0.94 6.01
N MET A 65 -6.52 -0.30 6.43
CA MET A 65 -7.01 -1.39 5.58
C MET A 65 -8.39 -1.09 5.01
N ALA A 66 -9.30 -0.49 5.78
CA ALA A 66 -10.61 -0.07 5.30
C ALA A 66 -10.47 1.02 4.21
N LYS A 67 -9.61 2.02 4.42
CA LYS A 67 -9.31 3.05 3.41
C LYS A 67 -8.69 2.45 2.14
N LEU A 68 -7.72 1.56 2.29
CA LEU A 68 -7.06 0.87 1.18
C LEU A 68 -8.06 0.04 0.36
N LYS A 69 -8.95 -0.70 1.04
CA LYS A 69 -10.01 -1.47 0.36
C LYS A 69 -10.96 -0.58 -0.42
N SER A 70 -11.39 0.55 0.15
CA SER A 70 -12.22 1.53 -0.57
C SER A 70 -11.50 2.03 -1.82
N ALA A 71 -10.24 2.47 -1.66
CA ALA A 71 -9.44 2.97 -2.78
C ALA A 71 -9.20 1.89 -3.85
N MET A 72 -9.01 0.63 -3.45
CA MET A 72 -8.88 -0.50 -4.37
C MET A 72 -10.17 -0.79 -5.12
N ASP A 73 -11.33 -0.72 -4.45
CA ASP A 73 -12.63 -0.93 -5.08
C ASP A 73 -12.88 0.15 -6.13
N GLU A 74 -12.70 1.43 -5.78
CA GLU A 74 -12.83 2.58 -6.67
C GLU A 74 -11.87 2.48 -7.88
N GLU A 75 -10.62 2.09 -7.64
CA GLU A 75 -9.62 1.93 -8.69
C GLU A 75 -9.90 0.68 -9.54
N SER A 76 -10.42 -0.40 -8.97
CA SER A 76 -10.82 -1.62 -9.69
C SER A 76 -12.03 -1.37 -10.58
N GLU A 77 -13.02 -0.61 -10.10
CA GLU A 77 -14.14 -0.13 -10.92
C GLU A 77 -13.64 0.75 -12.08
N THR A 78 -12.68 1.64 -11.80
CA THR A 78 -12.03 2.47 -12.82
C THR A 78 -11.30 1.61 -13.86
N HIS A 79 -10.53 0.62 -13.41
CA HIS A 79 -9.83 -0.34 -14.27
C HIS A 79 -10.81 -1.11 -15.16
N MET A 80 -11.89 -1.66 -14.58
CA MET A 80 -12.95 -2.37 -15.32
C MET A 80 -13.62 -1.48 -16.36
N LYS A 81 -13.88 -0.22 -16.01
CA LYS A 81 -14.47 0.77 -16.93
C LYS A 81 -13.53 1.09 -18.09
N LEU A 82 -12.24 1.34 -17.80
CA LEU A 82 -11.21 1.58 -18.81
C LEU A 82 -11.00 0.38 -19.72
N ALA A 83 -11.02 -0.85 -19.18
CA ALA A 83 -10.90 -2.08 -19.96
C ALA A 83 -12.08 -2.26 -20.93
N ARG A 84 -13.31 -1.96 -20.48
CA ARG A 84 -14.49 -1.95 -21.36
C ARG A 84 -14.41 -0.85 -22.42
N GLU A 85 -13.92 0.33 -22.05
CA GLU A 85 -13.75 1.46 -22.97
C GLU A 85 -12.68 1.17 -24.04
N GLU A 86 -11.60 0.48 -23.67
CA GLU A 86 -10.55 -0.01 -24.59
C GLU A 86 -11.14 -0.99 -25.61
N GLN A 87 -11.96 -1.94 -25.16
CA GLN A 87 -12.60 -2.93 -26.03
C GLN A 87 -13.73 -2.35 -26.89
N ALA A 88 -14.48 -1.37 -26.38
CA ALA A 88 -15.56 -0.72 -27.10
C ALA A 88 -15.07 0.37 -28.08
N SER A 89 -13.82 0.83 -27.91
CA SER A 89 -13.22 1.84 -28.78
C SER A 89 -12.92 1.29 -30.17
N THR A 90 -13.50 1.92 -31.19
CA THR A 90 -13.25 1.60 -32.61
C THR A 90 -12.07 2.38 -33.20
N SER A 91 -11.67 3.48 -32.56
CA SER A 91 -10.55 4.31 -32.98
C SER A 91 -9.25 3.87 -32.28
N SER A 92 -8.16 3.74 -33.05
CA SER A 92 -6.85 3.35 -32.55
C SER A 92 -6.31 4.32 -31.49
N GLU A 93 -6.61 5.61 -31.60
CA GLU A 93 -6.21 6.63 -30.61
C GLU A 93 -6.94 6.44 -29.27
N SER A 94 -8.27 6.26 -29.31
CA SER A 94 -9.08 6.04 -28.12
C SER A 94 -8.67 4.76 -27.40
N ARG A 95 -8.42 3.70 -28.17
CA ARG A 95 -7.94 2.41 -27.68
C ARG A 95 -6.56 2.53 -27.02
N ALA A 96 -5.61 3.20 -27.67
CA ALA A 96 -4.27 3.43 -27.11
C ALA A 96 -4.33 4.27 -25.82
N ARG A 97 -5.18 5.30 -25.77
CA ARG A 97 -5.39 6.12 -24.58
C ARG A 97 -5.99 5.30 -23.43
N ALA A 98 -7.00 4.47 -23.72
CA ALA A 98 -7.61 3.60 -22.73
C ALA A 98 -6.61 2.57 -22.19
N ALA A 99 -5.82 1.93 -23.07
CA ALA A 99 -4.76 1.00 -22.66
C ALA A 99 -3.66 1.66 -21.80
N PHE A 100 -3.27 2.90 -22.12
CA PHE A 100 -2.32 3.66 -21.30
C PHE A 100 -2.88 3.97 -19.89
N LEU A 101 -4.15 4.39 -19.82
CA LEU A 101 -4.82 4.63 -18.53
C LEU A 101 -5.03 3.32 -17.75
N LEU A 102 -5.28 2.21 -18.45
CA LEU A 102 -5.41 0.89 -17.86
C LEU A 102 -4.12 0.48 -17.16
N GLY A 103 -2.97 0.63 -17.83
CA GLY A 103 -1.66 0.37 -17.24
C GLY A 103 -1.39 1.22 -15.99
N LYS A 104 -1.75 2.52 -16.03
CA LYS A 104 -1.65 3.39 -14.84
C LYS A 104 -2.54 2.92 -13.68
N SER A 105 -3.74 2.43 -13.99
CA SER A 105 -4.66 1.90 -12.98
C SER A 105 -4.13 0.58 -12.39
N GLU A 106 -3.50 -0.28 -13.19
CA GLU A 106 -2.81 -1.49 -12.71
C GLU A 106 -1.64 -1.16 -11.78
N GLU A 107 -0.78 -0.20 -12.15
CA GLU A 107 0.32 0.25 -11.29
C GLU A 107 -0.21 0.74 -9.93
N LYS A 108 -1.34 1.44 -9.93
CA LYS A 108 -2.02 1.86 -8.70
C LYS A 108 -2.57 0.70 -7.88
N LEU A 109 -3.26 -0.24 -8.50
CA LEU A 109 -3.78 -1.42 -7.82
C LEU A 109 -2.65 -2.25 -7.20
N HIS A 110 -1.54 -2.38 -7.91
CA HIS A 110 -0.34 -3.03 -7.39
C HIS A 110 0.19 -2.28 -6.15
N ALA A 111 0.32 -0.96 -6.23
CA ALA A 111 0.79 -0.16 -5.10
C ALA A 111 -0.16 -0.21 -3.89
N LEU A 112 -1.48 -0.19 -4.09
CA LEU A 112 -2.46 -0.38 -3.02
C LEU A 112 -2.33 -1.76 -2.36
N THR A 113 -2.06 -2.80 -3.15
CA THR A 113 -1.85 -4.16 -2.66
C THR A 113 -0.57 -4.25 -1.82
N VAL A 114 0.50 -3.57 -2.24
CA VAL A 114 1.75 -3.47 -1.46
C VAL A 114 1.46 -2.81 -0.10
N LEU A 115 0.73 -1.70 -0.07
CA LEU A 115 0.29 -1.05 1.18
C LEU A 115 -0.55 -1.96 2.09
N MET A 116 -1.43 -2.79 1.52
CA MET A 116 -2.15 -3.81 2.30
C MET A 116 -1.21 -4.85 2.90
N LEU A 117 -0.19 -5.28 2.15
CA LEU A 117 0.81 -6.22 2.63
C LEU A 117 1.61 -5.64 3.81
N HIS A 118 1.90 -4.34 3.78
CA HIS A 118 2.53 -3.63 4.91
C HIS A 118 1.68 -3.64 6.17
N CYS A 119 0.38 -3.35 6.02
CA CYS A 119 -0.59 -3.43 7.09
C CYS A 119 -0.65 -4.84 7.71
N CYS A 120 -0.71 -5.88 6.87
CA CYS A 120 -0.68 -7.28 7.32
C CYS A 120 0.62 -7.63 8.05
N ALA A 121 1.78 -7.16 7.58
CA ALA A 121 3.07 -7.40 8.23
C ALA A 121 3.14 -6.77 9.62
N GLY A 122 2.57 -5.58 9.82
CA GLY A 122 2.46 -4.94 11.14
C GLY A 122 1.54 -5.70 12.10
N LEU A 123 0.44 -6.27 11.60
CA LEU A 123 -0.45 -7.13 12.41
C LEU A 123 0.22 -8.44 12.81
N GLN A 124 0.91 -9.09 11.89
CA GLN A 124 1.50 -10.41 12.13
C GLN A 124 2.62 -10.38 13.18
N ASP A 125 3.44 -9.32 13.19
CA ASP A 125 4.46 -9.07 14.22
C ASP A 125 3.87 -8.97 15.63
N SER A 126 2.68 -8.37 15.73
CA SER A 126 1.92 -8.26 16.99
C SER A 126 1.45 -9.61 17.52
N HIS A 127 1.08 -10.52 16.60
CA HIS A 127 0.50 -11.82 16.92
C HIS A 127 1.58 -12.88 17.21
N ASP A 128 2.73 -12.77 16.55
CA ASP A 128 3.88 -13.67 16.76
C ASP A 128 4.44 -13.54 18.19
N ASN A 129 4.44 -12.33 18.75
CA ASN A 129 4.84 -12.11 20.14
C ASN A 129 3.84 -12.66 21.19
N THR A 130 2.65 -13.11 20.79
CA THR A 130 1.65 -13.69 21.70
C THR A 130 1.55 -15.22 21.65
N LEU A 131 2.13 -15.88 20.64
CA LEU A 131 2.04 -17.32 20.44
C LEU A 131 3.23 -18.13 20.97
N THR A 132 4.28 -17.48 21.49
CA THR A 132 5.45 -18.16 22.08
C THR A 132 5.32 -18.47 23.58
N LEU A 133 4.21 -18.09 24.24
CA LEU A 133 3.99 -18.31 25.69
C LEU A 133 2.87 -19.31 26.04
N SER A 134 2.36 -20.09 25.08
CA SER A 134 1.31 -21.09 25.34
C SER A 134 1.69 -22.50 24.87
N LEU A 135 2.81 -23.03 25.37
CA LEU A 135 2.99 -24.49 25.48
C LEU A 135 3.06 -24.85 26.98
N PRO A 136 1.97 -25.29 27.62
CA PRO A 136 2.07 -26.02 28.86
C PRO A 136 2.42 -27.49 28.56
N ASN A 137 3.62 -27.87 29.03
CA ASN A 137 4.10 -29.19 29.46
C ASN A 137 3.25 -30.43 29.10
#